data_AF-A0A9X9F4S2-F1
#
_entry.id   AF-A0A9X9F4S2-F1
#
_cell.length_a   1.000
_cell.length_b   1.000
_cell.length_c   1.000
_cell.angle_alpha   90.00
_cell.angle_beta   90.00
_cell.angle_gamma   90.00
#
_symmetry.space_group_name_H-M   'P 1'
#
loop_
_entity.id
_entity.type
_entity.pdbx_description
1 polymer ?
#
loop_
_entity_poly.entity_id
_entity_poly.type
_entity_poly.pdbx_seq_one_letter_code
_entity_poly.pdbx_strand_id
1 'polypeptide(L)' 'MKLVGKHIYIRFYKTADANELANLHIRNREFFQRVCPLLPEVFYTEEHQKIRLEQALKKTAEGQVYPFGIFLR' A
#
# COMPACT_ATOMS: atom_id res chain seq x y z
N MET A 1 8.69 -11.01 -4.43
CA MET A 1 9.86 -10.74 -3.57
C MET A 1 9.41 -10.63 -2.12
N LYS A 2 10.09 -11.30 -1.19
CA LYS A 2 9.86 -11.23 0.27
C LYS A 2 11.21 -11.13 0.99
N LEU A 3 11.38 -10.12 1.83
CA LEU A 3 12.57 -9.94 2.67
C LEU A 3 12.15 -10.04 4.14
N VAL A 4 12.89 -10.81 4.93
CA VAL A 4 12.48 -11.22 6.27
C VAL A 4 13.50 -10.73 7.30
N GLY A 5 13.04 -9.89 8.22
CA GLY A 5 13.81 -9.42 9.37
C GLY A 5 13.49 -10.21 10.64
N LYS A 6 13.91 -9.67 11.79
CA LYS A 6 13.72 -10.32 13.10
C LYS A 6 12.25 -10.38 13.52
N HIS A 7 11.56 -9.24 13.50
CA HIS A 7 10.18 -9.08 13.97
C HIS A 7 9.17 -8.69 12.87
N ILE A 8 9.68 -8.35 11.69
CA ILE A 8 8.88 -7.90 10.55
C ILE A 8 9.36 -8.58 9.28
N TYR A 9 8.51 -8.58 8.26
CA TYR A 9 8.90 -8.86 6.90
C TYR A 9 8.30 -7.83 5.95
N ILE A 10 8.94 -7.66 4.79
CA ILE A 10 8.39 -6.86 3.70
C ILE A 10 8.15 -7.76 2.50
N ARG A 11 7.07 -7.47 1.78
CA ARG A 11 6.76 -8.06 0.48
C ARG A 11 6.03 -7.04 -0.37
N PHE A 12 6.01 -7.25 -1.68
CA PHE A 12 5.09 -6.48 -2.51
C PHE A 12 3.66 -6.69 -2.02
N TYR A 13 2.88 -5.61 -2.03
CA TYR A 13 1.43 -5.68 -1.88
C TYR A 13 0.84 -6.61 -2.94
N LYS A 14 -0.25 -7.27 -2.57
CA LYS A 14 -1.12 -8.04 -3.45
C LYS A 14 -2.43 -7.28 -3.57
N THR A 15 -3.19 -7.53 -4.63
CA THR A 15 -4.52 -6.93 -4.78
C THR A 15 -5.46 -7.22 -3.60
N ALA A 16 -5.31 -8.40 -2.97
CA ALA A 16 -6.04 -8.78 -1.75
C ALA A 16 -5.70 -7.93 -0.51
N ASP A 17 -4.61 -7.14 -0.52
CA ASP A 17 -4.27 -6.24 0.58
C ASP A 17 -4.97 -4.88 0.47
N ALA A 18 -5.75 -4.65 -0.59
CA ALA A 18 -6.35 -3.34 -0.86
C ALA A 18 -7.21 -2.84 0.32
N ASN A 19 -7.99 -3.72 0.94
CA ASN A 19 -8.81 -3.37 2.10
C ASN A 19 -7.95 -2.93 3.29
N GLU A 20 -6.94 -3.72 3.66
CA GLU A 20 -6.04 -3.39 4.78
C GLU A 20 -5.19 -2.14 4.50
N LEU A 21 -4.80 -1.91 3.25
CA LEU A 21 -4.10 -0.71 2.83
C LEU A 21 -5.00 0.53 2.96
N ALA A 22 -6.27 0.43 2.55
CA ALA A 22 -7.25 1.49 2.74
C ALA A 22 -7.44 1.79 4.23
N ASN A 23 -7.62 0.75 5.06
CA ASN A 23 -7.76 0.89 6.51
C ASN A 23 -6.52 1.50 7.16
N LEU A 24 -5.31 1.15 6.71
CA LEU A 24 -4.07 1.77 7.16
C LEU A 24 -4.09 3.29 6.91
N HIS A 25 -4.48 3.71 5.72
CA HIS A 25 -4.58 5.13 5.38
C HIS A 25 -5.67 5.86 6.15
N ILE A 26 -6.82 5.23 6.40
CA ILE A 26 -7.90 5.79 7.21
C ILE A 26 -7.44 5.99 8.67
N ARG A 27 -6.90 4.94 9.30
CA ARG A 27 -6.47 4.99 10.71
C ARG A 27 -5.39 6.04 10.96
N ASN A 28 -4.55 6.30 9.97
CA ASN A 28 -3.44 7.24 10.07
C ASN A 28 -3.70 8.56 9.33
N ARG A 29 -4.93 8.81 8.87
CA ARG A 29 -5.27 9.94 7.99
C ARG A 29 -4.85 11.28 8.57
N GLU A 30 -5.21 11.53 9.83
CA GLU A 30 -4.88 12.78 10.53
C GLU A 30 -3.37 12.99 10.64
N PHE A 31 -2.61 11.93 10.91
CA PHE A 31 -1.15 12.00 10.99
C PHE A 31 -0.51 12.23 9.62
N PHE A 32 -0.95 11.48 8.59
CA PHE A 32 -0.40 11.60 7.23
C PHE A 32 -0.71 12.95 6.58
N GLN A 33 -1.91 13.52 6.79
CA GLN A 33 -2.27 14.82 6.22
C GLN A 33 -1.39 15.99 6.67
N ARG A 34 -0.60 15.83 7.76
CA ARG A 34 0.36 16.84 8.22
C ARG A 34 1.57 16.96 7.29
N VAL A 35 1.89 15.91 6.54
CA VAL A 35 3.12 15.81 5.71
C VAL A 35 2.86 15.32 4.29
N CYS A 36 1.66 14.83 3.99
CA CYS A 36 1.27 14.33 2.68
C CYS A 36 0.31 15.31 1.98
N PRO A 37 0.25 15.28 0.64
CA PRO A 37 -0.76 16.02 -0.12
C PRO A 37 -2.18 15.63 0.30
N LEU A 38 -3.13 16.54 0.07
CA LEU A 38 -4.54 16.23 0.19
C LEU A 38 -4.92 15.17 -0.87
N LEU A 39 -5.49 14.07 -0.40
CA LEU A 39 -5.95 12.96 -1.24
C LEU A 39 -7.48 12.98 -1.32
N PRO A 40 -8.07 12.66 -2.48
CA PRO A 40 -9.51 12.63 -2.64
C PRO A 40 -10.14 11.50 -1.80
N GLU A 41 -11.41 11.61 -1.40
CA GLU A 41 -12.06 10.58 -0.55
C GLU A 41 -12.00 9.17 -1.15
N VAL A 42 -12.08 9.05 -2.47
CA VAL A 42 -11.97 7.77 -3.18
C VAL A 42 -10.63 7.07 -2.91
N PHE A 43 -9.56 7.80 -2.56
CA PHE A 43 -8.29 7.19 -2.18
C PHE A 43 -8.44 6.24 -0.99
N TYR A 44 -9.37 6.51 -0.08
CA TYR A 44 -9.57 5.72 1.13
C TYR A 44 -10.49 4.51 0.93
N THR A 45 -10.89 4.18 -0.31
CA THR A 45 -11.72 3.00 -0.58
C THR A 45 -10.89 1.79 -1.02
N GLU A 46 -11.39 0.60 -0.73
CA GLU A 46 -10.78 -0.65 -1.17
C GLU A 46 -10.69 -0.72 -2.70
N GLU A 47 -11.75 -0.33 -3.42
CA GLU A 47 -11.79 -0.39 -4.88
C GLU A 47 -10.67 0.45 -5.51
N HIS A 48 -10.45 1.67 -4.99
CA HIS A 48 -9.42 2.53 -5.51
C HIS A 48 -8.01 2.02 -5.19
N GLN A 49 -7.79 1.51 -3.97
CA GLN A 49 -6.52 0.89 -3.60
C GLN A 49 -6.23 -0.35 -4.44
N LYS A 50 -7.24 -1.15 -4.77
CA LYS A 50 -7.10 -2.31 -5.65
C LYS A 50 -6.62 -1.90 -7.04
N ILE A 51 -7.25 -0.89 -7.66
CA ILE A 51 -6.84 -0.35 -8.97
C ILE A 51 -5.39 0.15 -8.91
N ARG A 52 -5.02 0.90 -7.86
CA ARG A 52 -3.64 1.38 -7.67
C ARG A 52 -2.63 0.24 -7.55
N LEU A 53 -2.96 -0.80 -6.78
CA LEU A 53 -2.09 -1.97 -6.60
C LEU A 53 -1.94 -2.75 -7.90
N GLU A 54 -3.01 -2.96 -8.67
CA GLU A 54 -2.94 -3.60 -9.98
C GLU A 54 -2.01 -2.86 -10.94
N GLN A 55 -2.13 -1.53 -11.01
CA GLN A 55 -1.25 -0.69 -11.82
C GLN A 55 0.20 -0.74 -11.34
N ALA A 56 0.44 -0.67 -10.04
CA ALA A 56 1.78 -0.75 -9.47
C ALA A 56 2.43 -2.13 -9.72
N LEU A 57 1.67 -3.21 -9.62
CA LEU A 57 2.15 -4.56 -9.89
C LEU A 57 2.53 -4.77 -11.36
N LYS A 58 1.77 -4.18 -12.31
CA LYS A 58 2.17 -4.17 -13.73
C LYS A 58 3.51 -3.47 -13.94
N LYS A 59 3.66 -2.27 -13.36
CA LYS A 59 4.92 -1.50 -13.41
C LYS A 59 6.09 -2.17 -12.68
N THR A 60 5.81 -3.08 -11.75
CA THR A 60 6.84 -3.89 -11.08
C THR A 60 7.48 -4.88 -12.07
N ALA A 61 6.70 -5.43 -13.01
CA ALA A 61 7.22 -6.31 -14.06
C ALA A 61 8.19 -5.60 -15.01
N GLU A 62 8.03 -4.28 -15.16
CA GLU A 62 8.92 -3.39 -15.94
C GLU A 62 10.08 -2.82 -15.10
N GLY A 63 10.20 -3.21 -13.82
CA GLY A 63 11.25 -2.70 -12.92
C GLY A 63 11.12 -1.22 -12.53
N GLN A 64 9.94 -0.61 -12.72
CA GLN A 64 9.73 0.83 -12.49
C GLN A 64 9.32 1.18 -11.07
N VAL A 65 8.55 0.31 -10.42
CA VAL A 65 8.03 0.56 -9.06
C VAL A 65 8.07 -0.71 -8.23
N TYR A 66 8.14 -0.52 -6.92
CA TYR A 66 8.27 -1.61 -5.95
C TYR A 66 7.33 -1.36 -4.76
N PRO A 67 6.03 -1.72 -4.89
CA PRO A 67 5.01 -1.39 -3.90
C PRO A 67 5.10 -2.32 -2.69
N PHE A 68 6.07 -2.09 -1.80
CA PHE A 68 6.25 -2.89 -0.59
C PHE A 68 5.28 -2.49 0.53
N GLY A 69 4.73 -3.50 1.21
CA GLY A 69 4.13 -3.35 2.53
C GLY A 69 5.07 -3.87 3.62
N ILE A 70 4.89 -3.34 4.83
CA ILE A 70 5.58 -3.78 6.06
C ILE A 70 4.58 -4.58 6.89
N PHE A 71 4.96 -5.80 7.25
CA PHE A 71 4.09 -6.73 7.95
C PHE A 71 4.79 -7.27 9.19
N LEU A 72 4.02 -7.52 10.25
CA LEU A 72 4.48 -8.28 11.40
C LEU A 72 4.67 -9.76 11.01
N ARG A 73 5.63 -10.40 11.65
CA ARG A 73 5.91 -11.83 11.45
C ARG A 73 4.85 -12.73 12.06
#